data_AF-A0A662GFH9-F1
#
_entry.id   AF-A0A662GFH9-F1
#
_cell.length_a   1.000
_cell.length_b   1.000
_cell.length_c   1.000
_cell.angle_alpha   90.00
_cell.angle_beta   90.00
_cell.angle_gamma   90.00
#
_symmetry.space_group_name_H-M   'P 1'
#
loop_
_entity.id
_entity.type
_entity.pdbx_description
1 polymer ?
#
loop_
_entity_poly.entity_id
_entity_poly.type
_entity_poly.pdbx_seq_one_letter_code
_entity_poly.pdbx_strand_id
1 'polypeptide(L)'
;MLTDLDRRSISLYKKLIDYCSKVGLKEKLESMYGYIAFENQFSFTELNERCYEFMYKYPKEEGIIKRREELVNTIADLGAICDRCRDFFLRPRGTFDKKKDTRIGEEIENTFMKFLQQHEVNCRRGDVVNKNYPDFLILNEEGLEKFYIELKYLASPFIKIRDIIRGRECYEALTLDVDEKLEKQRRIVEEEIEIPVFYVFWLDFPCVKGIFFMSADEVYHYVDSRGVEYKRRAREGNFIVRSGRKEEIGHRDKAYLPLPMMKDFGTLYGMATSRLNSTRIGKSY
;
A
#
# COMPACT_ATOMS: atom_id res chain seq x y z
N MET A 1 2.70 23.97 3.12
CA MET A 1 3.74 24.10 2.07
C MET A 1 4.58 22.85 2.03
N LEU A 2 4.73 22.23 0.86
CA LEU A 2 5.57 21.04 0.66
C LEU A 2 7.05 21.33 0.94
N THR A 3 7.72 20.42 1.65
CA THR A 3 9.17 20.40 1.86
C THR A 3 9.89 19.83 0.63
N ASP A 4 11.22 19.90 0.60
CA ASP A 4 12.00 19.25 -0.44
C ASP A 4 11.88 17.73 -0.43
N LEU A 5 11.72 17.13 0.76
CA LEU A 5 11.47 15.70 0.90
C LEU A 5 10.11 15.30 0.32
N ASP A 6 9.07 16.11 0.54
CA ASP A 6 7.74 15.90 -0.05
C ASP A 6 7.81 15.99 -1.58
N ARG A 7 8.47 17.03 -2.10
CA ARG A 7 8.67 17.21 -3.55
C ARG A 7 9.44 16.05 -4.16
N ARG A 8 10.47 15.54 -3.47
CA ARG A 8 11.22 14.35 -3.89
C ARG A 8 10.31 13.12 -3.93
N SER A 9 9.47 12.92 -2.92
CA SER A 9 8.52 11.80 -2.86
C SER A 9 7.52 11.83 -4.02
N ILE A 10 6.94 13.01 -4.28
CA ILE A 10 6.03 13.23 -5.41
C ILE A 10 6.76 13.02 -6.75
N SER A 11 7.99 13.53 -6.89
CA SER A 11 8.80 13.35 -8.10
C SER A 11 9.08 11.88 -8.38
N LEU A 12 9.48 11.10 -7.36
CA LEU A 12 9.71 9.67 -7.48
C LEU A 12 8.44 8.91 -7.84
N TYR A 13 7.29 9.27 -7.25
CA TYR A 13 6.01 8.67 -7.61
C TYR A 13 5.62 8.98 -9.06
N LYS A 14 5.79 10.23 -9.52
CA LYS A 14 5.58 10.62 -10.92
C LYS A 14 6.45 9.80 -11.87
N LYS A 15 7.73 9.53 -11.51
CA LYS A 15 8.61 8.62 -12.28
C LYS A 15 8.11 7.17 -12.30
N LEU A 16 7.60 6.66 -11.18
CA LEU A 16 6.99 5.33 -11.13
C LEU A 16 5.77 5.24 -12.06
N ILE A 17 4.91 6.26 -12.05
CA ILE A 17 3.74 6.32 -12.93
C ILE A 17 4.15 6.40 -14.41
N ASP A 18 5.13 7.22 -14.75
CA ASP A 18 5.69 7.28 -16.11
C ASP A 18 6.27 5.93 -16.54
N TYR A 19 6.98 5.24 -15.64
CA TYR A 19 7.45 3.87 -15.90
C TYR A 19 6.30 2.90 -16.15
N CYS A 20 5.26 2.92 -15.32
CA CYS A 20 4.07 2.08 -15.50
C CYS A 20 3.40 2.31 -16.86
N SER A 21 3.32 3.58 -17.31
CA SER A 21 2.81 3.92 -18.63
C SER A 21 3.69 3.36 -19.75
N LYS A 22 5.02 3.51 -19.63
CA LYS A 22 5.99 3.00 -20.63
C LYS A 22 5.93 1.48 -20.79
N VAL A 23 5.72 0.74 -19.71
CA VAL A 23 5.62 -0.73 -19.75
C VAL A 23 4.19 -1.22 -20.01
N GLY A 24 3.23 -0.31 -20.20
CA GLY A 24 1.83 -0.64 -20.44
C GLY A 24 1.17 -1.42 -19.30
N LEU A 25 1.51 -1.11 -18.03
CA LEU A 25 1.04 -1.87 -16.88
C LEU A 25 -0.50 -1.89 -16.83
N LYS A 26 -1.14 -0.73 -16.99
CA LYS A 26 -2.61 -0.62 -16.90
C LYS A 26 -3.28 -1.48 -17.97
N GLU A 27 -2.84 -1.34 -19.21
CA GLU A 27 -3.34 -2.08 -20.37
C GLU A 27 -3.13 -3.58 -20.20
N LYS A 28 -1.98 -3.97 -19.65
CA LYS A 28 -1.68 -5.37 -19.33
C LYS A 28 -2.63 -5.91 -18.25
N LEU A 29 -2.87 -5.16 -17.18
CA LEU A 29 -3.78 -5.57 -16.11
C LEU A 29 -5.21 -5.73 -16.63
N GLU A 30 -5.68 -4.78 -17.44
CA GLU A 30 -7.03 -4.79 -18.03
C GLU A 30 -7.19 -5.94 -19.02
N SER A 31 -6.27 -6.08 -19.98
CA SER A 31 -6.37 -7.07 -21.06
C SER A 31 -6.10 -8.51 -20.59
N MET A 32 -5.09 -8.74 -19.74
CA MET A 32 -4.69 -10.09 -19.35
C MET A 32 -5.48 -10.64 -18.16
N TYR A 33 -5.90 -9.77 -17.25
CA TYR A 33 -6.53 -10.19 -15.99
C TYR A 33 -7.98 -9.71 -15.84
N GLY A 34 -8.49 -8.91 -16.79
CA GLY A 34 -9.83 -8.32 -16.71
C GLY A 34 -9.94 -7.33 -15.55
N TYR A 35 -8.82 -6.71 -15.15
CA TYR A 35 -8.83 -5.64 -14.16
C TYR A 35 -9.68 -4.49 -14.68
N ILE A 36 -10.51 -3.90 -13.83
CA ILE A 36 -11.28 -2.70 -14.20
C ILE A 36 -10.71 -1.56 -13.37
N ALA A 37 -9.87 -0.75 -14.00
CA ALA A 37 -9.26 0.39 -13.35
C ALA A 37 -10.24 1.56 -13.27
N PHE A 38 -10.17 2.33 -12.19
CA PHE A 38 -10.79 3.65 -12.14
C PHE A 38 -10.02 4.62 -13.08
N GLU A 39 -10.72 5.63 -13.60
CA GLU A 39 -10.26 6.48 -14.72
C GLU A 39 -8.85 7.07 -14.52
N ASN A 40 -8.51 7.48 -13.30
CA ASN A 40 -7.23 8.11 -12.96
C ASN A 40 -6.28 7.19 -12.16
N GLN A 41 -6.47 5.88 -12.22
CA GLN A 41 -5.45 4.95 -11.76
C GLN A 41 -4.24 4.96 -12.70
N PHE A 42 -3.06 4.77 -12.12
CA PHE A 42 -1.77 4.91 -12.80
C PHE A 42 -1.62 6.29 -13.49
N SER A 43 -2.12 7.34 -12.85
CA SER A 43 -1.88 8.73 -13.25
C SER A 43 -1.67 9.61 -12.03
N PHE A 44 -1.04 10.77 -12.23
CA PHE A 44 -0.80 11.73 -11.16
C PHE A 44 -0.93 13.16 -11.70
N THR A 45 -1.88 13.92 -11.16
CA THR A 45 -2.20 15.29 -11.58
C THR A 45 -1.98 16.28 -10.43
N GLU A 46 -2.21 17.57 -10.69
CA GLU A 46 -2.17 18.60 -9.65
C GLU A 46 -3.18 18.33 -8.52
N LEU A 47 -4.34 17.75 -8.83
CA LEU A 47 -5.30 17.31 -7.82
C LEU A 47 -4.64 16.35 -6.81
N ASN A 48 -3.89 15.37 -7.31
CA ASN A 48 -3.23 14.38 -6.45
C ASN A 48 -2.12 15.02 -5.61
N GLU A 49 -1.42 16.01 -6.15
CA GLU A 49 -0.43 16.81 -5.41
C GLU A 49 -1.06 17.59 -4.25
N ARG A 50 -2.20 18.24 -4.50
CA ARG A 50 -2.98 18.92 -3.45
C ARG A 50 -3.53 17.92 -2.42
N CYS A 51 -4.00 16.77 -2.86
CA CYS A 51 -4.45 15.71 -1.96
C CYS A 51 -3.29 15.21 -1.09
N TYR A 52 -2.08 15.05 -1.63
CA TYR A 52 -0.89 14.70 -0.83
C TYR A 52 -0.64 15.72 0.30
N GLU A 53 -0.69 17.02 -0.02
CA GLU A 53 -0.49 18.08 0.98
C GLU A 53 -1.54 18.03 2.10
N PHE A 54 -2.83 17.91 1.76
CA PHE A 54 -3.91 18.06 2.74
C PHE A 54 -4.38 16.76 3.38
N MET A 55 -4.14 15.60 2.76
CA MET A 55 -4.60 14.28 3.24
C MET A 55 -3.49 13.42 3.85
N TYR A 56 -2.22 13.70 3.55
CA TYR A 56 -1.09 13.00 4.17
C TYR A 56 -0.23 13.96 5.00
N LYS A 57 0.31 15.01 4.37
CA LYS A 57 1.27 15.89 5.03
C LYS A 57 0.65 16.66 6.20
N TYR A 58 -0.43 17.38 5.94
CA TYR A 58 -1.09 18.19 6.97
C TYR A 58 -1.50 17.37 8.20
N PRO A 59 -2.20 16.22 8.06
CA PRO A 59 -2.56 15.43 9.23
C PRO A 59 -1.35 14.83 9.96
N LYS A 60 -0.24 14.59 9.26
CA LYS A 60 1.01 14.10 9.86
C LYS A 60 1.70 15.17 10.70
N GLU A 61 1.68 16.43 10.26
CA GLU A 61 2.30 17.55 10.97
C GLU A 61 1.42 18.07 12.11
N GLU A 62 0.11 18.19 11.86
CA GLU A 62 -0.83 18.84 12.77
C GLU A 62 -1.57 17.85 13.67
N GLY A 63 -1.50 16.54 13.38
CA GLY A 63 -2.25 15.51 14.11
C GLY A 63 -3.76 15.56 13.88
N ILE A 64 -4.24 16.27 12.85
CA ILE A 64 -5.67 16.49 12.59
C ILE A 64 -6.06 15.90 11.22
N ILE A 65 -6.93 14.88 11.26
CA ILE A 65 -7.60 14.34 10.07
C ILE A 65 -8.74 15.29 9.66
N LYS A 66 -8.61 15.93 8.49
CA LYS A 66 -9.69 16.76 7.94
C LYS A 66 -10.81 15.89 7.37
N ARG A 67 -12.05 16.30 7.63
CA ARG A 67 -13.23 15.62 7.06
C ARG A 67 -13.33 15.87 5.56
N ARG A 68 -13.93 14.93 4.83
CA ARG A 68 -14.17 15.07 3.38
C ARG A 68 -14.82 16.41 3.03
N GLU A 69 -15.83 16.81 3.79
CA GLU A 69 -16.62 18.03 3.53
C GLU A 69 -15.75 19.29 3.58
N GLU A 70 -14.77 19.33 4.49
CA GLU A 70 -13.81 20.43 4.62
C GLU A 70 -12.80 20.43 3.47
N LEU A 71 -12.35 19.24 3.06
CA LEU A 71 -11.40 19.07 1.97
C LEU A 71 -11.99 19.43 0.61
N VAL A 72 -13.26 19.09 0.36
CA VAL A 72 -13.96 19.42 -0.91
C VAL A 72 -14.08 20.93 -1.12
N ASN A 73 -14.21 21.70 -0.05
CA ASN A 73 -14.22 23.17 -0.11
C ASN A 73 -12.82 23.77 -0.30
N THR A 74 -11.76 23.00 -0.04
CA THR A 74 -10.37 23.47 -0.07
C THR A 74 -9.64 23.05 -1.35
N ILE A 75 -9.96 21.87 -1.89
CA ILE A 75 -9.25 21.25 -3.01
C ILE A 75 -10.18 21.24 -4.22
N ALA A 76 -9.82 22.03 -5.23
CA ALA A 76 -10.54 22.07 -6.50
C ALA A 76 -10.69 20.66 -7.09
N ASP A 77 -11.84 20.38 -7.71
CA ASP A 77 -12.22 19.12 -8.36
C ASP A 77 -12.33 17.87 -7.46
N LEU A 78 -11.97 17.96 -6.17
CA LEU A 78 -12.05 16.82 -5.26
C LEU A 78 -13.47 16.29 -5.11
N GLY A 79 -14.46 17.17 -5.00
CA GLY A 79 -15.87 16.77 -4.86
C GLY A 79 -16.32 15.86 -6.00
N ALA A 80 -16.04 16.28 -7.24
CA ALA A 80 -16.40 15.54 -8.45
C ALA A 80 -15.69 14.19 -8.54
N ILE A 81 -14.40 14.13 -8.18
CA ILE A 81 -13.63 12.88 -8.14
C ILE A 81 -14.16 11.95 -7.04
N CYS A 82 -14.50 12.47 -5.86
CA CYS A 82 -15.08 11.67 -4.78
C CYS A 82 -16.43 11.06 -5.19
N ASP A 83 -17.28 11.79 -5.90
CA ASP A 83 -18.57 11.27 -6.35
C ASP A 83 -18.38 10.14 -7.37
N ARG A 84 -17.50 10.31 -8.36
CA ARG A 84 -17.17 9.23 -9.31
C ARG A 84 -16.49 8.04 -8.63
N CYS A 85 -15.61 8.28 -7.67
CA CYS A 85 -14.97 7.25 -6.86
C CYS A 85 -16.02 6.41 -6.10
N ARG A 86 -16.98 7.08 -5.44
CA ARG A 86 -18.09 6.42 -4.74
C ARG A 86 -18.89 5.56 -5.70
N ASP A 87 -19.30 6.13 -6.83
CA ASP A 87 -20.15 5.46 -7.81
C ASP A 87 -19.43 4.27 -8.44
N PHE A 88 -18.11 4.33 -8.63
CA PHE A 88 -17.33 3.23 -9.18
C PHE A 88 -17.12 2.10 -8.15
N PHE A 89 -16.62 2.42 -6.94
CA PHE A 89 -16.19 1.38 -6.00
C PHE A 89 -17.30 0.81 -5.12
N LEU A 90 -18.46 1.48 -5.00
CA LEU A 90 -19.63 0.95 -4.31
C LEU A 90 -20.57 0.13 -5.21
N ARG A 91 -20.38 0.15 -6.55
CA ARG A 91 -21.10 -0.76 -7.44
C ARG A 91 -20.82 -2.22 -7.04
N PRO A 92 -21.83 -3.10 -7.05
CA PRO A 92 -21.62 -4.54 -6.85
C PRO A 92 -20.58 -5.04 -7.86
N ARG A 93 -19.46 -5.56 -7.34
CA ARG A 93 -18.46 -6.22 -8.18
C ARG A 93 -18.86 -7.68 -8.38
N GLY A 94 -18.37 -8.29 -9.46
CA GLY A 94 -18.50 -9.72 -9.71
C GLY A 94 -17.86 -10.58 -8.61
N THR A 95 -17.91 -11.89 -8.81
CA THR A 95 -17.32 -12.86 -7.89
C THR A 95 -15.80 -12.65 -7.77
N PHE A 96 -15.28 -12.70 -6.54
CA PHE A 96 -13.85 -12.57 -6.26
C PHE A 96 -13.09 -13.79 -6.80
N ASP A 97 -12.10 -13.57 -7.65
CA ASP A 97 -11.20 -14.60 -8.18
C ASP A 97 -9.82 -14.46 -7.53
N LYS A 98 -9.53 -15.32 -6.55
CA LYS A 98 -8.26 -15.30 -5.80
C LYS A 98 -7.04 -15.51 -6.69
N LYS A 99 -7.14 -16.32 -7.74
CA LYS A 99 -5.99 -16.60 -8.62
C LYS A 99 -5.63 -15.38 -9.45
N LYS A 100 -6.65 -14.67 -9.97
CA LYS A 100 -6.44 -13.41 -10.69
C LYS A 100 -5.86 -12.33 -9.78
N ASP A 101 -6.41 -12.19 -8.57
CA ASP A 101 -5.92 -11.25 -7.56
C ASP A 101 -4.43 -11.47 -7.24
N THR A 102 -4.02 -12.72 -7.07
CA THR A 102 -2.60 -13.08 -6.83
C THR A 102 -1.71 -12.69 -8.01
N ARG A 103 -2.14 -12.96 -9.26
CA ARG A 103 -1.35 -12.61 -10.46
C ARG A 103 -1.24 -11.11 -10.69
N ILE A 104 -2.30 -10.35 -10.40
CA ILE A 104 -2.29 -8.89 -10.45
C ILE A 104 -1.28 -8.36 -9.42
N GLY A 105 -1.29 -8.87 -8.19
CA GLY A 105 -0.31 -8.51 -7.16
C GLY A 105 1.12 -8.75 -7.61
N GLU A 106 1.40 -9.95 -8.13
CA GLU A 106 2.73 -10.35 -8.60
C GLU A 106 3.24 -9.48 -9.77
N GLU A 107 2.35 -9.07 -10.68
CA GLU A 107 2.69 -8.15 -11.79
C GLU A 107 3.02 -6.74 -11.29
N ILE A 108 2.26 -6.24 -10.31
CA ILE A 108 2.50 -4.93 -9.69
C ILE A 108 3.82 -4.93 -8.92
N GLU A 109 4.07 -5.99 -8.14
CA GLU A 109 5.34 -6.19 -7.43
C GLU A 109 6.54 -6.23 -8.38
N ASN A 110 6.44 -7.02 -9.46
CA ASN A 110 7.48 -7.09 -10.49
C ASN A 110 7.74 -5.74 -11.14
N THR A 111 6.69 -4.97 -11.41
CA THR A 111 6.81 -3.63 -11.99
C THR A 111 7.50 -2.67 -11.03
N PHE A 112 7.10 -2.69 -9.76
CA PHE A 112 7.73 -1.85 -8.74
C PHE A 112 9.22 -2.21 -8.53
N MET A 113 9.55 -3.49 -8.46
CA MET A 113 10.94 -3.96 -8.33
C MET A 113 11.80 -3.50 -9.54
N LYS A 114 11.30 -3.67 -10.77
CA LYS A 114 12.02 -3.21 -11.97
C LYS A 114 12.19 -1.70 -12.01
N PHE A 115 11.18 -0.95 -11.57
CA PHE A 115 11.29 0.50 -11.41
C PHE A 115 12.44 0.87 -10.48
N LEU A 116 12.52 0.23 -9.30
CA LEU A 116 13.60 0.45 -8.33
C LEU A 116 14.97 0.15 -8.94
N GLN A 117 15.13 -0.99 -9.61
CA GLN A 117 16.37 -1.40 -10.28
C GLN A 117 16.83 -0.40 -11.35
N GLN A 118 15.89 0.15 -12.13
CA GLN A 118 16.19 1.19 -13.13
C GLN A 118 16.57 2.54 -12.52
N HIS A 119 16.30 2.73 -11.23
CA HIS A 119 16.59 3.96 -10.49
C HIS A 119 17.61 3.69 -9.38
N GLU A 120 18.63 2.89 -9.69
CA GLU A 120 19.84 2.70 -8.87
C GLU A 120 19.61 2.03 -7.51
N VAL A 121 18.48 1.35 -7.31
CA VAL A 121 18.25 0.54 -6.12
C VAL A 121 18.57 -0.91 -6.43
N ASN A 122 19.59 -1.46 -5.78
CA ASN A 122 19.91 -2.88 -5.86
C ASN A 122 18.89 -3.68 -5.06
N CYS A 123 18.05 -4.47 -5.75
CA CYS A 123 17.06 -5.30 -5.09
C CYS A 123 16.78 -6.59 -5.87
N ARG A 124 16.32 -7.60 -5.14
CA ARG A 124 15.88 -8.90 -5.66
C ARG A 124 14.60 -9.33 -4.95
N ARG A 125 13.94 -10.36 -5.49
CA ARG A 125 12.89 -11.07 -4.76
C ARG A 125 13.44 -11.57 -3.43
N GLY A 126 12.58 -11.58 -2.40
CA GLY A 126 12.85 -12.24 -1.12
C GLY A 126 12.97 -13.77 -1.29
N ASP A 127 12.53 -14.52 -0.29
CA ASP A 127 12.55 -15.98 -0.39
C ASP A 127 11.47 -16.47 -1.38
N VAL A 128 11.91 -17.09 -2.48
CA VAL A 128 11.02 -17.59 -3.54
C VAL A 128 10.37 -18.94 -3.21
N VAL A 129 10.84 -19.62 -2.17
CA VAL A 129 10.32 -20.90 -1.67
C VAL A 129 9.29 -20.65 -0.58
N ASN A 130 9.64 -19.83 0.42
CA ASN A 130 8.76 -19.47 1.53
C ASN A 130 7.94 -18.22 1.21
N LYS A 131 6.71 -18.40 0.74
CA LYS A 131 5.77 -17.31 0.38
C LYS A 131 5.32 -16.41 1.53
N ASN A 132 5.78 -16.65 2.76
CA ASN A 132 5.55 -15.78 3.90
C ASN A 132 6.75 -14.84 4.17
N TYR A 133 7.88 -14.99 3.46
CA TYR A 133 8.92 -13.97 3.49
C TYR A 133 8.45 -12.68 2.84
N PRO A 134 9.02 -11.53 3.22
CA PRO A 134 8.76 -10.27 2.54
C PRO A 134 9.10 -10.32 1.04
N ASP A 135 8.32 -9.59 0.25
CA ASP A 135 8.36 -9.64 -1.22
C ASP A 135 9.74 -9.32 -1.84
N PHE A 136 10.45 -8.32 -1.31
CA PHE A 136 11.75 -7.87 -1.82
C PHE A 136 12.82 -7.77 -0.75
N LEU A 137 14.06 -8.03 -1.16
CA LEU A 137 15.26 -7.73 -0.40
C LEU A 137 16.03 -6.60 -1.09
N ILE A 138 16.33 -5.55 -0.34
CA ILE A 138 17.17 -4.43 -0.77
C ILE A 138 18.62 -4.69 -0.32
N LEU A 139 19.56 -4.44 -1.23
CA LEU A 139 20.99 -4.65 -1.05
C LEU A 139 21.73 -3.30 -1.08
N ASN A 140 22.90 -3.25 -0.45
CA ASN A 140 23.82 -2.13 -0.58
C ASN A 140 24.65 -2.22 -1.89
N GLU A 141 25.52 -1.25 -2.13
CA GLU A 141 26.42 -1.22 -3.30
C GLU A 141 27.38 -2.42 -3.34
N GLU A 142 27.69 -3.01 -2.18
CA GLU A 142 28.55 -4.20 -2.02
C GLU A 142 27.78 -5.52 -2.16
N GLY A 143 26.45 -5.46 -2.34
CA GLY A 143 25.58 -6.64 -2.42
C GLY A 143 25.18 -7.24 -1.06
N LEU A 144 25.49 -6.57 0.06
CA LEU A 144 25.06 -6.97 1.39
C LEU A 144 23.61 -6.57 1.65
N GLU A 145 22.92 -7.36 2.47
CA GLU A 145 21.51 -7.19 2.79
C GLU A 145 21.29 -5.93 3.65
N LYS A 146 20.39 -5.03 3.21
CA LYS A 146 20.07 -3.79 3.95
C LYS A 146 18.75 -3.88 4.70
N PHE A 147 17.68 -4.26 4.01
CA PHE A 147 16.35 -4.40 4.57
C PHE A 147 15.41 -5.12 3.59
N TYR A 148 14.31 -5.63 4.12
CA TYR A 148 13.22 -6.22 3.33
C TYR A 148 12.06 -5.24 3.14
N ILE A 149 11.29 -5.46 2.07
CA ILE A 149 10.03 -4.78 1.78
C ILE A 149 8.93 -5.82 1.60
N GLU A 150 7.83 -5.65 2.33
CA GLU A 150 6.52 -6.25 2.04
C GLU A 150 5.66 -5.21 1.32
N LEU A 151 5.36 -5.42 0.03
CA LEU A 151 4.60 -4.47 -0.78
C LEU A 151 3.10 -4.72 -0.66
N LYS A 152 2.32 -3.63 -0.62
CA LYS A 152 0.86 -3.63 -0.64
C LYS A 152 0.38 -2.58 -1.62
N TYR A 153 -0.31 -3.00 -2.67
CA TYR A 153 -0.96 -2.09 -3.61
C TYR A 153 -2.41 -1.83 -3.23
N LEU A 154 -2.77 -0.56 -3.08
CA LEU A 154 -4.09 -0.11 -2.64
C LEU A 154 -4.68 0.91 -3.61
N ALA A 155 -5.60 0.44 -4.45
CA ALA A 155 -6.33 1.27 -5.40
C ALA A 155 -7.76 1.63 -4.96
N SER A 156 -8.33 0.85 -4.04
CA SER A 156 -9.73 0.95 -3.63
C SER A 156 -9.84 1.48 -2.21
N PRO A 157 -10.21 2.76 -2.00
CA PRO A 157 -10.42 3.30 -0.66
C PRO A 157 -11.62 2.66 0.03
N PHE A 158 -11.58 2.55 1.36
CA PHE A 158 -12.73 2.06 2.12
C PHE A 158 -13.75 3.19 2.36
N ILE A 159 -14.56 3.47 1.35
CA ILE A 159 -15.48 4.62 1.33
C ILE A 159 -16.41 4.71 2.55
N LYS A 160 -16.88 3.57 3.07
CA LYS A 160 -17.81 3.51 4.20
C LYS A 160 -17.14 3.48 5.57
N ILE A 161 -15.81 3.66 5.66
CA ILE A 161 -15.12 3.48 6.93
C ILE A 161 -15.62 4.44 8.00
N ARG A 162 -15.94 5.68 7.64
CA ARG A 162 -16.46 6.70 8.55
C ARG A 162 -17.77 6.29 9.23
N ASP A 163 -18.58 5.48 8.55
CA ASP A 163 -19.85 4.96 9.07
C ASP A 163 -19.64 3.78 10.03
N ILE A 164 -18.45 3.18 10.02
CA ILE A 164 -18.11 1.94 10.76
C ILE A 164 -17.16 2.25 11.92
N ILE A 165 -16.18 3.12 11.71
CA ILE A 165 -15.15 3.50 12.67
C ILE A 165 -15.17 5.03 12.81
N ARG A 166 -15.59 5.49 13.98
CA ARG A 166 -15.72 6.92 14.27
C ARG A 166 -14.35 7.62 14.16
N GLY A 167 -14.32 8.77 13.48
CA GLY A 167 -13.13 9.59 13.34
C GLY A 167 -12.17 9.16 12.22
N ARG A 168 -12.54 8.15 11.43
CA ARG A 168 -11.79 7.72 10.24
C ARG A 168 -12.33 8.37 8.97
N GLU A 169 -11.45 8.57 8.00
CA GLU A 169 -11.78 9.02 6.65
C GLU A 169 -11.22 8.02 5.62
N CYS A 170 -11.89 7.91 4.47
CA CYS A 170 -11.59 6.84 3.50
C CYS A 170 -10.19 6.92 2.88
N TYR A 171 -9.58 8.12 2.89
CA TYR A 171 -8.26 8.37 2.30
C TYR A 171 -7.10 7.96 3.22
N GLU A 172 -7.34 7.86 4.54
CA GLU A 172 -6.28 7.55 5.50
C GLU A 172 -6.28 6.09 5.97
N ALA A 173 -7.31 5.33 5.61
CA ALA A 173 -7.52 3.97 6.10
C ALA A 173 -6.90 2.87 5.21
N LEU A 174 -5.62 2.59 5.41
CA LEU A 174 -4.89 1.62 4.61
C LEU A 174 -5.14 0.21 5.15
N THR A 175 -5.81 -0.61 4.35
CA THR A 175 -6.30 -1.92 4.77
C THR A 175 -5.16 -2.93 4.89
N LEU A 176 -5.10 -3.62 6.03
CA LEU A 176 -4.23 -4.79 6.26
C LEU A 176 -5.08 -5.99 6.67
N ASP A 177 -4.74 -7.17 6.16
CA ASP A 177 -5.30 -8.44 6.63
C ASP A 177 -4.64 -8.82 7.96
N VAL A 178 -5.45 -9.04 9.00
CA VAL A 178 -5.00 -9.39 10.36
C VAL A 178 -5.51 -10.78 10.71
N ASP A 179 -4.89 -11.79 10.10
CA ASP A 179 -5.20 -13.19 10.33
C ASP A 179 -3.94 -14.06 10.39
N GLU A 180 -4.11 -15.37 10.34
CA GLU A 180 -3.02 -16.35 10.42
C GLU A 180 -1.88 -16.08 9.42
N LYS A 181 -2.15 -15.42 8.29
CA LYS A 181 -1.10 -15.04 7.35
C LYS A 181 -0.17 -13.99 7.97
N LEU A 182 -0.72 -12.95 8.57
CA LEU A 182 0.08 -11.91 9.24
C LEU A 182 0.90 -12.51 10.39
N GLU A 183 0.30 -13.41 11.17
CA GLU A 183 0.99 -14.10 12.27
C GLU A 183 2.16 -14.96 11.78
N LYS A 184 2.01 -15.63 10.63
CA LYS A 184 3.12 -16.39 10.01
C LYS A 184 4.24 -15.47 9.52
N GLN A 185 3.89 -14.36 8.88
CA GLN A 185 4.87 -13.36 8.44
C GLN A 185 5.60 -12.75 9.64
N ARG A 186 4.87 -12.37 10.70
CA ARG A 186 5.42 -11.81 11.94
C ARG A 186 6.46 -12.74 12.57
N ARG A 187 6.16 -14.03 12.71
CA ARG A 187 7.14 -15.00 13.25
C ARG A 187 8.42 -15.05 12.44
N ILE A 188 8.34 -15.07 11.11
CA ILE A 188 9.54 -15.03 10.25
C ILE A 188 10.33 -13.74 10.49
N VAL A 189 9.64 -12.60 10.52
CA VAL A 189 10.30 -11.29 10.74
C VAL A 189 10.97 -11.21 12.12
N GLU A 190 10.34 -11.75 13.16
CA GLU A 190 10.84 -11.67 14.53
C GLU A 190 11.92 -12.72 14.84
N GLU A 191 11.82 -13.93 14.26
CA GLU A 191 12.65 -15.09 14.60
C GLU A 191 13.78 -15.35 13.58
N GLU A 192 13.60 -15.02 12.30
CA GLU A 192 14.55 -15.38 11.23
C GLU A 192 15.27 -14.19 10.59
N ILE A 193 14.64 -13.01 10.53
CA ILE A 193 15.18 -11.84 9.81
C ILE A 193 15.89 -10.88 10.78
N GLU A 194 17.21 -10.70 10.60
CA GLU A 194 18.01 -9.82 11.47
C GLU A 194 18.10 -8.35 11.02
N ILE A 195 17.69 -8.06 9.78
CA ILE A 195 17.70 -6.72 9.18
C ILE A 195 16.31 -6.09 9.21
N PRO A 196 16.17 -4.75 9.05
CA PRO A 196 14.87 -4.10 9.07
C PRO A 196 13.90 -4.66 8.01
N VAL A 197 12.61 -4.66 8.33
CA VAL A 197 11.53 -5.02 7.41
C VAL A 197 10.53 -3.86 7.36
N PHE A 198 10.13 -3.45 6.16
CA PHE A 198 9.18 -2.37 5.95
C PHE A 198 7.95 -2.85 5.20
N TYR A 199 6.76 -2.52 5.72
CA TYR A 199 5.51 -2.62 4.98
C TYR A 199 5.35 -1.36 4.14
N VAL A 200 5.41 -1.53 2.82
CA VAL A 200 5.36 -0.45 1.83
C VAL A 200 4.01 -0.48 1.13
N PHE A 201 3.28 0.63 1.23
CA PHE A 201 1.98 0.83 0.65
C PHE A 201 2.09 1.71 -0.59
N TRP A 202 1.88 1.09 -1.75
CA TRP A 202 1.61 1.83 -2.98
C TRP A 202 0.13 2.21 -3.00
N LEU A 203 -0.13 3.48 -2.68
CA LEU A 203 -1.46 4.06 -2.66
C LEU A 203 -1.76 4.69 -4.02
N ASP A 204 -2.77 4.15 -4.70
CA ASP A 204 -3.25 4.65 -5.99
C ASP A 204 -4.74 5.01 -5.93
N PHE A 205 -5.20 5.55 -4.80
CA PHE A 205 -6.58 6.03 -4.66
C PHE A 205 -6.86 7.19 -5.65
N PRO A 206 -8.13 7.44 -6.01
CA PRO A 206 -8.43 8.54 -6.92
C PRO A 206 -7.98 9.93 -6.44
N CYS A 207 -7.94 10.15 -5.13
CA CYS A 207 -7.52 11.41 -4.50
C CYS A 207 -6.03 11.38 -4.10
N VAL A 208 -5.69 10.81 -2.94
CA VAL A 208 -4.31 10.73 -2.44
C VAL A 208 -3.58 9.57 -3.09
N LYS A 209 -2.39 9.85 -3.63
CA LYS A 209 -1.53 8.87 -4.31
C LYS A 209 -0.09 9.01 -3.83
N GLY A 210 0.64 7.91 -3.75
CA GLY A 210 2.03 7.91 -3.31
C GLY A 210 2.53 6.53 -2.89
N ILE A 211 3.82 6.47 -2.52
CA ILE A 211 4.38 5.35 -1.77
C ILE A 211 4.59 5.81 -0.33
N PHE A 212 4.08 5.02 0.60
CA PHE A 212 4.17 5.26 2.04
C PHE A 212 4.63 3.99 2.74
N PHE A 213 5.28 4.09 3.89
CA PHE A 213 5.74 2.89 4.59
C PHE A 213 5.78 3.02 6.11
N MET A 214 5.75 1.87 6.77
CA MET A 214 5.99 1.70 8.22
C MET A 214 6.97 0.54 8.41
N SER A 215 7.76 0.58 9.49
CA SER A 215 8.50 -0.62 9.92
C SER A 215 7.53 -1.72 10.35
N ALA A 216 7.97 -2.97 10.25
CA ALA A 216 7.20 -4.11 10.73
C ALA A 216 6.84 -3.96 12.22
N ASP A 217 7.78 -3.48 13.05
CA ASP A 217 7.54 -3.20 14.46
C ASP A 217 6.40 -2.19 14.68
N GLU A 218 6.40 -1.07 13.93
CA GLU A 218 5.32 -0.07 13.99
C GLU A 218 3.97 -0.66 13.53
N VAL A 219 3.97 -1.54 12.53
CA VAL A 219 2.76 -2.24 12.05
C VAL A 219 2.23 -3.20 13.10
N TYR A 220 3.07 -4.05 13.66
CA TYR A 220 2.67 -5.05 14.65
C TYR A 220 2.19 -4.39 15.93
N HIS A 221 2.89 -3.35 16.41
CA HIS A 221 2.44 -2.57 17.56
C HIS A 221 1.05 -1.94 17.31
N TYR A 222 0.82 -1.38 16.12
CA TYR A 222 -0.49 -0.82 15.80
C TYR A 222 -1.58 -1.90 15.81
N VAL A 223 -1.34 -3.04 15.14
CA VAL A 223 -2.28 -4.17 15.08
C VAL A 223 -2.56 -4.72 16.48
N ASP A 224 -1.54 -4.90 17.33
CA ASP A 224 -1.69 -5.37 18.71
C ASP A 224 -2.54 -4.41 19.55
N SER A 225 -2.38 -3.09 19.32
CA SER A 225 -3.13 -2.06 20.05
C SER A 225 -4.60 -1.94 19.62
N ARG A 226 -4.95 -2.28 18.37
CA ARG A 226 -6.29 -2.09 17.80
C ARG A 226 -7.08 -3.37 17.62
N GLY A 227 -6.40 -4.49 17.42
CA GLY A 227 -7.00 -5.77 17.04
C GLY A 227 -7.72 -5.71 15.69
N VAL A 228 -8.77 -6.53 15.55
CA VAL A 228 -9.62 -6.55 14.36
C VAL A 228 -10.58 -5.35 14.39
N GLU A 229 -10.30 -4.35 13.56
CA GLU A 229 -11.15 -3.14 13.45
C GLU A 229 -12.41 -3.38 12.60
N TYR A 230 -12.35 -4.31 11.64
CA TYR A 230 -13.51 -4.67 10.83
C TYR A 230 -13.46 -6.11 10.33
N LYS A 231 -14.58 -6.81 10.44
CA LYS A 231 -14.78 -8.14 9.85
C LYS A 231 -15.63 -8.04 8.58
N ARG A 232 -15.03 -8.25 7.42
CA ARG A 232 -15.72 -8.24 6.14
C ARG A 232 -16.74 -9.38 6.07
N ARG A 233 -17.91 -9.12 5.47
CA ARG A 233 -18.89 -10.19 5.18
C ARG A 233 -18.30 -11.21 4.20
N ALA A 234 -18.56 -12.48 4.47
CA ALA A 234 -18.20 -13.57 3.56
C ALA A 234 -18.96 -13.43 2.23
N ARG A 235 -18.31 -13.76 1.13
CA ARG A 235 -18.85 -13.78 -0.24
C ARG A 235 -18.53 -15.12 -0.87
N GLU A 236 -19.26 -15.49 -1.92
CA GLU A 236 -19.09 -16.78 -2.59
C GLU A 236 -17.63 -17.05 -3.01
N GLY A 237 -16.97 -16.05 -3.61
CA GLY A 237 -15.55 -16.15 -4.00
C GLY A 237 -14.56 -16.29 -2.84
N ASN A 238 -14.99 -16.17 -1.58
CA ASN A 238 -14.14 -16.48 -0.43
C ASN A 238 -14.01 -17.98 -0.19
N PHE A 239 -14.71 -18.82 -0.94
CA PHE A 239 -14.70 -20.25 -0.75
C PHE A 239 -14.30 -21.00 -2.01
N ILE A 240 -13.56 -22.08 -1.84
CA ILE A 240 -13.32 -23.09 -2.88
C ILE A 240 -13.79 -24.44 -2.38
N VAL A 241 -14.15 -25.31 -3.31
CA VAL A 241 -14.43 -26.71 -2.98
C VAL A 241 -13.16 -27.51 -3.21
N ARG A 242 -12.61 -28.10 -2.15
CA ARG A 242 -11.51 -29.07 -2.21
C ARG A 242 -11.95 -30.35 -1.54
N SER A 243 -11.79 -31.47 -2.24
CA SER A 243 -12.15 -32.80 -1.73
C SER A 243 -13.58 -32.87 -1.15
N GLY A 244 -14.55 -32.21 -1.80
CA GLY A 244 -15.95 -32.17 -1.36
C GLY A 244 -16.24 -31.24 -0.17
N ARG A 245 -15.23 -30.54 0.38
CA ARG A 245 -15.40 -29.57 1.49
C ARG A 245 -15.23 -28.15 0.99
N LYS A 246 -16.06 -27.25 1.54
CA LYS A 246 -15.98 -25.81 1.28
C LYS A 246 -14.92 -25.21 2.19
N GLU A 247 -13.77 -24.84 1.63
CA GLU A 247 -12.67 -24.21 2.34
C GLU A 247 -12.72 -22.70 2.13
N GLU A 248 -12.61 -21.93 3.22
CA GLU A 248 -12.51 -20.47 3.15
C GLU A 248 -11.05 -20.07 2.84
N ILE A 249 -10.87 -19.34 1.75
CA ILE A 249 -9.57 -18.85 1.25
C ILE A 249 -9.47 -17.32 1.29
N GLY A 250 -10.55 -16.63 1.64
CA GLY A 250 -10.62 -15.18 1.68
C GLY A 250 -10.35 -14.64 3.07
N HIS A 251 -9.44 -13.69 3.15
CA HIS A 251 -9.13 -12.97 4.39
C HIS A 251 -10.25 -11.96 4.69
N ARG A 252 -10.74 -11.96 5.95
CA ARG A 252 -11.93 -11.19 6.37
C ARG A 252 -11.68 -10.23 7.52
N ASP A 253 -10.71 -10.54 8.37
CA ASP A 253 -10.38 -9.74 9.54
C ASP A 253 -9.38 -8.66 9.10
N LYS A 254 -9.77 -7.39 9.29
CA LYS A 254 -9.06 -6.23 8.75
C LYS A 254 -8.69 -5.26 9.86
N ALA A 255 -7.48 -4.70 9.76
CA ALA A 255 -7.07 -3.47 10.42
C ALA A 255 -6.86 -2.36 9.39
N TYR A 256 -6.89 -1.11 9.83
CA TYR A 256 -6.72 0.07 8.99
C TYR A 256 -5.59 0.95 9.52
N LEU A 257 -4.40 0.74 8.97
CA LEU A 257 -3.23 1.55 9.31
C LEU A 257 -3.47 3.00 8.87
N PRO A 258 -3.26 3.99 9.75
CA PRO A 258 -3.52 5.39 9.44
C PRO A 258 -2.37 5.96 8.60
N LEU A 259 -2.70 6.48 7.43
CA LEU A 259 -1.75 7.11 6.49
C LEU A 259 -0.80 8.14 7.15
N PRO A 260 -1.24 9.00 8.09
CA PRO A 260 -0.34 10.00 8.70
C PRO A 260 0.77 9.42 9.57
N MET A 261 0.64 8.18 10.05
CA MET A 261 1.71 7.50 10.80
C MET A 261 2.82 6.98 9.89
N MET A 262 2.61 6.95 8.57
CA MET A 262 3.56 6.40 7.63
C MET A 262 4.64 7.41 7.23
N LYS A 263 5.81 6.90 6.84
CA LYS A 263 6.91 7.65 6.20
C LYS A 263 6.72 7.66 4.68
N ASP A 264 7.38 8.60 4.00
CA ASP A 264 7.19 8.86 2.56
C ASP A 264 8.19 8.14 1.65
N PHE A 265 7.91 8.16 0.34
CA PHE A 265 8.75 7.52 -0.66
C PHE A 265 10.18 8.08 -0.71
N GLY A 266 10.35 9.39 -0.56
CA GLY A 266 11.66 10.04 -0.60
C GLY A 266 12.57 9.52 0.49
N THR A 267 12.02 9.28 1.68
CA THR A 267 12.71 8.65 2.81
C THR A 267 13.09 7.21 2.50
N LEU A 268 12.15 6.37 2.05
CA LEU A 268 12.43 4.97 1.69
C LEU A 268 13.51 4.85 0.63
N TYR A 269 13.42 5.67 -0.42
CA TYR A 269 14.39 5.70 -1.51
C TYR A 269 15.75 6.20 -1.04
N GLY A 270 15.79 7.20 -0.15
CA GLY A 270 17.01 7.64 0.51
C GLY A 270 17.67 6.53 1.32
N MET A 271 16.87 5.75 2.07
CA MET A 271 17.36 4.58 2.81
C MET A 271 17.88 3.49 1.88
N ALA A 272 17.24 3.25 0.74
CA ALA A 272 17.67 2.26 -0.25
C ALA A 272 19.03 2.66 -0.87
N THR A 273 19.18 3.92 -1.25
CA THR A 273 20.35 4.45 -1.97
C THR A 273 21.50 4.94 -1.06
N SER A 274 21.31 5.03 0.26
CA SER A 274 22.37 5.45 1.17
C SER A 274 23.53 4.45 1.23
N ARG A 275 24.77 4.94 1.30
CA ARG A 275 25.96 4.10 1.53
C ARG A 275 26.00 3.47 2.92
N LEU A 276 25.34 4.08 3.89
CA LEU A 276 25.23 3.52 5.23
C LEU A 276 24.31 2.30 5.18
N ASN A 277 24.81 1.15 5.65
CA ASN A 277 23.96 0.06 6.09
C ASN A 277 23.03 0.65 7.14
N SER A 278 21.73 0.42 7.00
CA SER A 278 20.69 0.78 7.96
C SER A 278 20.98 0.07 9.27
N THR A 279 21.89 0.66 10.04
CA THR A 279 22.28 0.22 11.37
C THR A 279 21.06 0.47 12.22
N ARG A 280 20.39 -0.63 12.61
CA ARG A 280 19.32 -0.71 13.63
C ARG A 280 18.65 0.64 13.90
N ILE A 281 17.75 1.07 13.00
CA ILE A 281 16.69 1.98 13.43
C ILE A 281 15.88 1.14 14.42
N GLY A 282 16.01 1.50 15.69
CA GLY A 282 16.17 0.52 16.77
C GLY A 282 14.95 -0.34 17.07
N LYS A 283 15.22 -1.59 17.45
CA LYS A 283 14.43 -2.26 18.49
C LYS A 283 14.56 -1.40 19.76
N SER A 284 13.65 -0.47 19.97
CA SER A 284 13.47 0.16 21.27
C SER A 284 12.77 -0.84 22.17
N TYR A 285 13.46 -1.27 23.22
CA TYR A 285 12.85 -1.90 24.39
C TYR A 285 11.84 -0.95 25.05
#